data_AF-A0A9X7CPZ3-F1
#
_entry.id   AF-A0A9X7CPZ3-F1
#
_cell.length_a   1.000
_cell.length_b   1.000
_cell.length_c   1.000
_cell.angle_alpha   90.00
_cell.angle_beta   90.00
_cell.angle_gamma   90.00
#
_symmetry.space_group_name_H-M   'P 1'
#
loop_
_entity.id
_entity.type
_entity.pdbx_description
1 polymer ?
#
loop_
_entity_poly.entity_id
_entity_poly.type
_entity_poly.pdbx_seq_one_letter_code
_entity_poly.pdbx_strand_id
1 'polypeptide(L)'
;MKALQSKVIITAASLTLGGSFLLGGVPASADIAPPSTAAVSTMHSMEETPYLTGYVVSINDNYLTVIDAPTLEEALLLQQDLYAEALQHKILLVPIHKEMNFTVGNKVSVFTKAVTSSIPAQAIAPTIKKAIY
;
A
#
# COMPACT_ATOMS: atom_id res chain seq x y z
N MET A 1 -13.02 20.06 63.74
CA MET A 1 -12.47 21.43 63.72
C MET A 1 -11.05 21.38 63.18
N LYS A 2 -10.73 22.27 62.21
CA LYS A 2 -9.38 22.72 61.75
C LYS A 2 -8.58 21.68 60.93
N ALA A 3 -8.53 21.76 59.59
CA ALA A 3 -7.84 22.71 58.67
C ALA A 3 -6.39 22.29 58.37
N LEU A 4 -6.03 22.11 57.08
CA LEU A 4 -4.87 22.78 56.47
C LEU A 4 -4.85 22.61 54.94
N GLN A 5 -4.58 23.71 54.26
CA GLN A 5 -4.50 23.89 52.82
C GLN A 5 -3.23 23.29 52.22
N SER A 6 -3.21 23.00 50.92
CA SER A 6 -1.97 23.07 50.14
C SER A 6 -2.22 23.49 48.69
N LYS A 7 -1.72 24.69 48.42
CA LYS A 7 -1.58 25.44 47.17
C LYS A 7 -0.60 24.72 46.24
N VAL A 8 -1.00 24.41 45.02
CA VAL A 8 -0.05 24.00 43.96
C VAL A 8 -0.03 25.07 42.87
N ILE A 9 1.19 25.50 42.60
CA ILE A 9 1.59 26.71 41.89
C ILE A 9 1.72 26.35 40.40
N ILE A 10 1.05 27.12 39.53
CA ILE A 10 1.14 26.97 38.07
C ILE A 10 2.42 27.68 37.61
N THR A 11 3.43 26.92 37.25
CA THR A 11 4.66 27.44 36.65
C THR A 11 4.44 27.62 35.15
N ALA A 12 4.25 28.86 34.71
CA ALA A 12 4.22 29.21 33.29
C ALA A 12 5.66 29.31 32.77
N ALA A 13 6.04 28.44 31.83
CA ALA A 13 7.30 28.55 31.09
C ALA A 13 7.09 29.48 29.89
N SER A 14 7.76 30.63 29.88
CA SER A 14 7.79 31.55 28.74
C SER A 14 8.88 31.13 27.75
N LEU A 15 8.49 30.87 26.49
CA LEU A 15 9.43 30.63 25.39
C LEU A 15 9.69 31.94 24.66
N THR A 16 10.90 32.49 24.82
CA THR A 16 11.39 33.66 24.08
C THR A 16 12.08 33.20 22.79
N LEU A 17 11.44 33.41 21.63
CA LEU A 17 12.08 33.22 20.33
C LEU A 17 12.66 34.56 19.86
N GLY A 18 13.91 34.82 20.27
CA GLY A 18 14.75 35.85 19.67
C GLY A 18 15.56 35.26 18.52
N GLY A 19 15.33 35.76 17.30
CA GLY A 19 16.10 35.41 16.12
C GLY A 19 16.07 36.55 15.11
N SER A 20 17.04 37.46 15.20
CA SER A 20 17.21 38.61 14.31
C SER A 20 17.60 38.12 12.91
N PHE A 21 16.75 38.37 11.92
CA PHE A 21 17.03 38.06 10.51
C PHE A 21 17.99 39.11 9.94
N LEU A 22 19.22 38.73 9.61
CA LEU A 22 20.17 39.61 8.94
C LEU A 22 19.88 39.64 7.43
N LEU A 23 19.39 40.80 6.97
CA LEU A 23 19.26 41.16 5.56
C LEU A 23 20.65 41.44 4.99
N GLY A 24 21.14 40.55 4.13
CA GLY A 24 22.41 40.76 3.42
C GLY A 24 22.59 39.74 2.30
N GLY A 25 22.30 40.15 1.06
CA GLY A 25 22.52 39.32 -0.12
C GLY A 25 22.16 40.07 -1.41
N VAL A 26 23.19 40.59 -2.07
CA VAL A 26 23.25 41.11 -3.45
C VAL A 26 22.36 40.33 -4.44
N PRO A 27 21.62 40.98 -5.36
CA PRO A 27 21.04 40.28 -6.50
C PRO A 27 22.13 40.05 -7.55
N ALA A 28 22.66 38.84 -7.62
CA ALA A 28 23.37 38.39 -8.81
C ALA A 28 22.34 37.74 -9.74
N SER A 29 22.02 38.43 -10.84
CA SER A 29 21.16 37.92 -11.91
C SER A 29 21.86 36.75 -12.59
N ALA A 30 21.28 35.54 -12.46
CA ALA A 30 21.75 34.37 -13.19
C ALA A 30 20.95 34.21 -14.49
N ASP A 31 21.73 34.20 -15.57
CA ASP A 31 21.40 33.98 -16.98
C ASP A 31 20.41 32.82 -17.21
N ILE A 32 19.38 33.06 -18.03
CA ILE A 32 18.42 32.03 -18.46
C ILE A 32 19.05 31.29 -19.65
N ALA A 33 19.67 30.15 -19.38
CA ALA A 33 19.82 29.11 -20.40
C ALA A 33 18.55 28.23 -20.37
N PRO A 34 17.97 27.88 -21.53
CA PRO A 34 16.76 27.07 -21.57
C PRO A 34 17.05 25.66 -21.03
N PRO A 35 16.25 25.11 -20.09
CA PRO A 35 16.38 23.71 -19.74
C PRO A 35 15.97 22.89 -20.97
N SER A 36 16.95 22.23 -21.58
CA SER A 36 16.70 21.13 -22.49
C SER A 36 15.80 20.14 -21.75
N THR A 37 14.55 20.04 -22.22
CA THR A 37 13.56 19.11 -21.71
C THR A 37 13.93 17.71 -22.19
N ALA A 38 15.04 17.17 -21.70
CA ALA A 38 15.25 15.75 -21.60
C ALA A 38 14.71 15.35 -20.23
N ALA A 39 13.39 15.38 -20.10
CA ALA A 39 12.72 14.64 -19.05
C ALA A 39 13.02 13.17 -19.34
N VAL A 40 14.10 12.67 -18.74
CA VAL A 40 14.37 11.25 -18.65
C VAL A 40 13.24 10.71 -17.78
N SER A 41 12.14 10.35 -18.42
CA SER A 41 11.14 9.47 -17.83
C SER A 41 11.81 8.11 -17.74
N THR A 42 12.66 7.92 -16.72
CA THR A 42 12.83 6.60 -16.16
C THR A 42 11.46 6.25 -15.60
N MET A 43 10.61 5.63 -16.44
CA MET A 43 9.64 4.67 -15.95
C MET A 43 10.48 3.65 -15.20
N HIS A 44 10.67 3.91 -13.91
CA HIS A 44 11.19 2.95 -12.98
C HIS A 44 10.08 1.90 -12.94
N SER A 45 10.17 0.95 -13.87
CA SER A 45 9.66 -0.40 -13.68
C SER A 45 10.37 -0.88 -12.42
N MET A 46 9.88 -0.44 -11.27
CA MET A 46 10.11 -1.12 -10.02
C MET A 46 9.78 -2.56 -10.36
N GLU A 47 10.78 -3.41 -10.23
CA GLU A 47 10.62 -4.84 -10.14
C GLU A 47 9.71 -5.06 -8.93
N GLU A 48 8.42 -4.85 -9.15
CA GLU A 48 7.40 -4.84 -8.12
C GLU A 48 7.32 -6.31 -7.75
N THR A 49 7.90 -6.69 -6.62
CA THR A 49 7.77 -8.06 -6.12
C THR A 49 6.27 -8.34 -5.97
N PRO A 50 5.74 -9.45 -6.51
CA PRO A 50 4.32 -9.74 -6.35
C PRO A 50 4.01 -9.88 -4.87
N TYR A 51 2.93 -9.23 -4.43
CA TYR A 51 2.44 -9.36 -3.07
C TYR A 51 1.99 -10.80 -2.80
N LEU A 52 1.31 -11.38 -3.78
CA LEU A 52 0.86 -12.77 -3.74
C LEU A 52 0.94 -13.37 -5.14
N THR A 53 1.41 -14.61 -5.26
CA THR A 53 1.28 -15.40 -6.48
C THR A 53 0.50 -16.66 -6.15
N GLY A 54 -0.63 -16.86 -6.81
CA GLY A 54 -1.54 -17.93 -6.45
C GLY A 54 -2.48 -18.31 -7.57
N TYR A 55 -3.43 -19.17 -7.26
CA TYR A 55 -4.45 -19.60 -8.21
C TYR A 55 -5.76 -18.87 -7.97
N VAL A 56 -6.45 -18.57 -9.07
CA VAL A 56 -7.82 -18.05 -9.04
C VAL A 56 -8.78 -19.17 -8.70
N VAL A 57 -9.46 -19.10 -7.56
CA VAL A 57 -10.43 -20.12 -7.13
C VAL A 57 -11.88 -19.71 -7.33
N SER A 58 -12.17 -18.42 -7.33
CA SER A 58 -13.51 -17.87 -7.55
C SER A 58 -13.42 -16.51 -8.22
N ILE A 59 -14.42 -16.20 -9.04
CA ILE A 59 -14.56 -14.91 -9.71
C ILE A 59 -15.98 -14.43 -9.49
N ASN A 60 -16.10 -13.24 -8.91
CA ASN A 60 -17.36 -12.53 -8.71
C ASN A 60 -17.33 -11.26 -9.58
N ASP A 61 -18.46 -10.57 -9.71
CA ASP A 61 -18.58 -9.39 -10.60
C ASP A 61 -17.58 -8.26 -10.30
N ASN A 62 -17.19 -8.13 -9.03
CA ASN A 62 -16.31 -7.05 -8.56
C ASN A 62 -14.95 -7.54 -8.05
N TYR A 63 -14.81 -8.83 -7.75
CA TYR A 63 -13.63 -9.37 -7.07
C TYR A 63 -13.23 -10.75 -7.58
N LEU A 64 -11.93 -10.98 -7.58
CA LEU A 64 -11.26 -12.25 -7.84
C LEU A 64 -10.71 -12.76 -6.51
N THR A 65 -10.97 -14.03 -6.18
CA THR A 65 -10.37 -14.67 -5.02
C THR A 65 -9.12 -15.41 -5.47
N VAL A 66 -7.96 -14.97 -4.98
CA VAL A 66 -6.66 -15.60 -5.23
C VAL A 66 -6.20 -16.28 -3.96
N ILE A 67 -5.84 -17.55 -4.06
CA ILE A 67 -5.26 -18.33 -2.97
C ILE A 67 -3.80 -18.64 -3.29
N ASP A 68 -2.91 -18.33 -2.35
CA ASP A 68 -1.52 -18.76 -2.39
C ASP A 68 -1.43 -20.26 -2.12
N ALA A 69 -1.11 -21.00 -3.17
CA ALA A 69 -0.92 -22.44 -3.14
C ALA A 69 0.12 -22.82 -4.21
N PRO A 70 0.87 -23.92 -4.00
CA PRO A 70 1.83 -24.41 -4.99
C PRO A 70 1.11 -25.04 -6.19
N THR A 71 -0.02 -25.71 -5.96
CA THR A 71 -0.80 -26.42 -6.99
C THR A 71 -2.27 -25.97 -7.01
N LEU A 72 -2.92 -26.18 -8.16
CA LEU A 72 -4.35 -25.87 -8.33
C LEU A 72 -5.22 -26.74 -7.41
N GLU A 73 -4.88 -28.03 -7.26
CA GLU A 73 -5.62 -28.95 -6.40
C GLU A 73 -5.59 -28.51 -4.94
N GLU A 74 -4.42 -28.09 -4.45
CA GLU A 74 -4.31 -27.51 -3.11
C GLU A 74 -5.13 -26.22 -2.99
N ALA A 75 -5.10 -25.33 -3.98
CA ALA A 75 -5.93 -24.12 -3.96
C ALA A 75 -7.42 -24.43 -3.83
N LEU A 76 -7.92 -25.47 -4.52
CA LEU A 76 -9.31 -25.91 -4.42
C LEU A 76 -9.64 -26.58 -3.07
N LEU A 77 -8.69 -27.30 -2.47
CA LEU A 77 -8.86 -27.84 -1.11
C LEU A 77 -8.91 -26.72 -0.07
N LEU A 78 -8.06 -25.70 -0.20
CA LEU A 78 -8.02 -24.52 0.67
C LEU A 78 -9.29 -23.66 0.53
N GLN A 79 -9.98 -23.73 -0.60
CA GLN A 79 -11.30 -23.12 -0.77
C GLN A 79 -12.37 -23.74 0.14
N GLN A 80 -12.18 -24.95 0.66
CA GLN A 80 -13.14 -25.57 1.58
C GLN A 80 -13.08 -24.96 2.99
N ASP A 81 -11.92 -24.41 3.40
CA ASP A 81 -11.72 -23.76 4.70
C ASP A 81 -11.22 -22.31 4.53
N LEU A 82 -12.01 -21.51 3.80
CA LEU A 82 -11.67 -20.11 3.49
C LEU A 82 -11.37 -19.28 4.75
N TYR A 83 -11.99 -19.59 5.88
CA TYR A 83 -11.83 -18.78 7.09
C TYR A 83 -10.46 -18.99 7.74
N ALA A 84 -10.01 -20.24 7.88
CA ALA A 84 -8.69 -20.55 8.44
C ALA A 84 -7.56 -20.01 7.56
N GLU A 85 -7.70 -20.10 6.24
CA GLU A 85 -6.68 -19.65 5.28
C GLU A 85 -6.66 -18.12 5.12
N ALA A 86 -7.82 -17.46 5.24
CA ALA A 86 -7.90 -16.01 5.27
C ALA A 86 -7.18 -15.41 6.50
N LEU A 87 -7.24 -16.10 7.66
CA LEU A 87 -6.50 -15.72 8.86
C LEU A 87 -4.98 -15.86 8.70
N GLN A 88 -4.53 -16.78 7.85
CA GLN A 88 -3.12 -16.96 7.53
C GLN A 88 -2.61 -16.03 6.42
N HIS A 89 -3.43 -15.07 5.96
CA HIS A 89 -3.12 -14.17 4.85
C HIS A 89 -2.82 -14.89 3.51
N LYS A 90 -3.25 -16.14 3.36
CA LYS A 90 -3.08 -16.91 2.11
C LYS A 90 -4.17 -16.62 1.08
N ILE A 91 -5.24 -15.94 1.49
CA ILE A 91 -6.33 -15.52 0.63
C ILE A 91 -6.28 -14.02 0.43
N LEU A 92 -6.34 -13.60 -0.83
CA LEU A 92 -6.42 -12.20 -1.23
C LEU A 92 -7.62 -11.99 -2.14
N LEU A 93 -8.48 -11.05 -1.75
CA LEU A 93 -9.54 -10.54 -2.60
C LEU A 93 -8.99 -9.41 -3.46
N VAL A 94 -9.07 -9.59 -4.77
CA VAL A 94 -8.48 -8.67 -5.74
C VAL A 94 -9.62 -8.03 -6.53
N PRO A 95 -9.86 -6.71 -6.42
CA PRO A 95 -10.87 -6.06 -7.24
C PRO A 95 -10.54 -6.20 -8.73
N ILE A 96 -11.58 -6.46 -9.54
CA ILE A 96 -11.46 -6.60 -10.99
C ILE A 96 -12.27 -5.53 -11.71
N HIS A 97 -11.80 -5.18 -12.91
CA HIS A 97 -12.51 -4.30 -13.84
C HIS A 97 -13.16 -5.14 -14.95
N LYS A 98 -14.27 -4.68 -15.53
CA LYS A 98 -15.03 -5.41 -16.57
C LYS A 98 -14.21 -5.82 -17.81
N GLU A 99 -13.06 -5.19 -18.03
CA GLU A 99 -12.19 -5.44 -19.18
C GLU A 99 -11.17 -6.58 -18.93
N MET A 100 -11.03 -7.02 -17.68
CA MET A 100 -10.12 -8.10 -17.30
C MET A 100 -10.78 -9.47 -17.47
N ASN A 101 -10.17 -10.30 -18.31
CA ASN A 101 -10.63 -11.67 -18.57
C ASN A 101 -9.73 -12.66 -17.83
N PHE A 102 -10.14 -13.08 -16.63
CA PHE A 102 -9.53 -14.18 -15.90
C PHE A 102 -10.46 -15.37 -15.85
N THR A 103 -9.88 -16.57 -15.78
CA THR A 103 -10.61 -17.83 -15.61
C THR A 103 -10.17 -18.49 -14.31
N VAL A 104 -11.10 -19.19 -13.65
CA VAL A 104 -10.80 -20.03 -12.49
C VAL A 104 -9.74 -21.07 -12.90
N GLY A 105 -8.78 -21.32 -12.01
CA GLY A 105 -7.64 -22.21 -12.23
C GLY A 105 -6.41 -21.55 -12.84
N ASN A 106 -6.50 -20.30 -13.33
CA ASN A 106 -5.29 -19.59 -13.78
C ASN A 106 -4.38 -19.25 -12.59
N LYS A 107 -3.07 -19.45 -12.79
CA LYS A 107 -2.06 -18.91 -11.89
C LYS A 107 -1.83 -17.44 -12.21
N VAL A 108 -1.95 -16.59 -11.19
CA VAL A 108 -1.83 -15.13 -11.32
C VAL A 108 -0.89 -14.58 -10.25
N SER A 109 -0.13 -13.56 -10.63
CA SER A 109 0.69 -12.77 -9.72
C SER A 109 0.02 -11.42 -9.51
N VAL A 110 -0.26 -11.10 -8.26
CA VAL A 110 -0.94 -9.87 -7.83
C VAL A 110 0.10 -8.92 -7.25
N PHE A 111 0.20 -7.75 -7.85
CA PHE A 111 1.08 -6.66 -7.43
C PHE A 111 0.21 -5.58 -6.79
N THR A 112 0.42 -5.33 -5.50
CA THR A 112 -0.28 -4.26 -4.79
C THR A 112 0.65 -3.65 -3.76
N LYS A 113 0.49 -2.35 -3.53
CA LYS A 113 1.26 -1.59 -2.53
C LYS A 113 0.62 -1.63 -1.15
N ALA A 114 -0.66 -1.96 -1.07
CA ALA A 114 -1.41 -1.95 0.17
C ALA A 114 -2.58 -2.94 0.14
N VAL A 115 -2.85 -3.55 1.30
CA VAL A 115 -4.02 -4.38 1.52
C VAL A 115 -4.83 -3.84 2.70
N THR A 116 -6.12 -4.14 2.73
CA THR A 116 -6.98 -3.83 3.86
C THR A 116 -6.68 -4.76 5.06
N SER A 117 -6.89 -4.26 6.27
CA SER A 117 -6.80 -5.08 7.50
C SER A 117 -8.06 -5.92 7.77
N SER A 118 -8.75 -6.36 6.72
CA SER A 118 -9.93 -7.23 6.82
C SER A 118 -9.55 -8.70 6.69
N ILE A 119 -10.48 -9.59 7.03
CA ILE A 119 -10.35 -11.04 6.82
C ILE A 119 -11.50 -11.47 5.91
N PRO A 120 -11.24 -11.87 4.64
CA PRO A 120 -9.93 -11.87 3.98
C PRO A 120 -9.41 -10.45 3.71
N ALA A 121 -8.09 -10.32 3.54
CA ALA A 121 -7.48 -9.07 3.13
C ALA A 121 -7.88 -8.74 1.68
N GLN A 122 -8.08 -7.46 1.39
CA GLN A 122 -8.43 -6.97 0.06
C GLN A 122 -7.29 -6.14 -0.50
N ALA A 123 -6.91 -6.39 -1.75
CA ALA A 123 -5.88 -5.62 -2.43
C ALA A 123 -6.42 -4.24 -2.84
N ILE A 124 -5.62 -3.20 -2.62
CA ILE A 124 -5.95 -1.82 -3.01
C ILE A 124 -5.22 -1.51 -4.31
N ALA A 125 -5.97 -1.09 -5.34
CA ALA A 125 -5.45 -0.78 -6.68
C ALA A 125 -4.43 -1.82 -7.20
N PRO A 126 -4.79 -3.12 -7.23
CA PRO A 126 -3.90 -4.18 -7.65
C PRO A 126 -3.65 -4.16 -9.17
N THR A 127 -2.45 -4.53 -9.56
CA THR A 127 -2.13 -4.94 -10.92
C THR A 127 -2.03 -6.46 -10.96
N ILE A 128 -2.76 -7.13 -11.84
CA ILE A 128 -2.74 -8.59 -11.96
C ILE A 128 -2.02 -8.96 -13.25
N LYS A 129 -1.01 -9.82 -13.15
CA LYS A 129 -0.36 -10.43 -14.32
C LYS A 129 -0.64 -11.93 -14.32
N LYS A 130 -1.00 -12.47 -15.48
CA LYS A 130 -1.10 -13.93 -15.64
C LYS A 130 0.31 -14.51 -15.58
N ALA A 131 0.53 -15.52 -14.73
CA ALA A 131 1.78 -16.27 -14.75
C ALA A 131 1.76 -17.15 -16.00
N ILE A 132 2.56 -16.78 -17.00
CA ILE A 132 2.76 -17.58 -18.21
C ILE A 132 3.91 -18.54 -17.90
N TYR A 133 3.60 -19.83 -17.84
CA TYR A 133 4.58 -20.92 -17.78
C TYR A 133 4.47 -21.73 -19.07
#